data_AF-A0A6G8NRX2-F1
#
_entry.id   AF-A0A6G8NRX2-F1
#
_cell.length_a   1.000
_cell.length_b   1.000
_cell.length_c   1.000
_cell.angle_alpha   90.00
_cell.angle_beta   90.00
_cell.angle_gamma   90.00
#
_symmetry.space_group_name_H-M   'P 1'
#
loop_
_entity.id
_entity.type
_entity.pdbx_description
1 polymer ?
#
loop_
_entity_poly.entity_id
_entity_poly.type
_entity_poly.pdbx_seq_one_letter_code
_entity_poly.pdbx_strand_id
1 'polypeptide(L)'
;MKYAVLILGMAVITYGIRSAVFVFGERLSFPPIVRMALNFVPVTVLTAIIVPMTFAPHGGAAELTWRNSQLIAAAVAVVVCAVTRKPLLTIAVSLAVFFVWQMIV
;
A
#
# COMPACT_ATOMS: atom_id res chain seq x y z
N MET A 1 9.73 17.87 29.86
CA MET A 1 8.38 17.63 30.41
C MET A 1 7.26 17.74 29.36
N LYS A 2 7.23 18.75 28.47
CA LYS A 2 6.20 18.88 27.39
C LYS A 2 6.12 17.68 26.42
N TYR A 3 7.25 17.11 26.02
CA TYR A 3 7.26 15.96 25.09
C TYR A 3 6.68 14.68 25.69
N ALA A 4 6.89 14.45 27.00
CA ALA A 4 6.34 13.27 27.69
C ALA A 4 4.81 13.31 27.73
N VAL A 5 4.22 14.50 27.98
CA VAL A 5 2.76 14.70 27.95
C VAL A 5 2.20 14.53 26.54
N LEU A 6 2.90 14.99 25.50
CA LEU A 6 2.50 14.80 24.11
C LEU A 6 2.53 13.33 23.68
N ILE A 7 3.60 12.61 24.00
CA ILE A 7 3.73 11.17 23.70
C ILE A 7 2.63 10.38 24.42
N LEU A 8 2.37 10.70 25.69
CA LEU A 8 1.36 10.02 26.48
C LEU A 8 -0.06 10.37 25.97
N GLY A 9 -0.31 11.60 25.54
CA GLY A 9 -1.54 12.01 24.88
C GLY A 9 -1.78 11.29 23.55
N MET A 10 -0.76 11.21 22.68
CA MET A 10 -0.84 10.46 21.41
C MET A 10 -1.07 8.97 21.65
N ALA A 11 -0.43 8.39 22.67
CA ALA A 11 -0.62 7.00 23.06
C ALA A 11 -2.05 6.74 23.53
N VAL A 12 -2.60 7.58 24.42
CA VAL A 12 -3.97 7.45 24.94
C VAL A 12 -5.00 7.60 23.82
N ILE A 13 -4.85 8.59 22.94
CA ILE A 13 -5.78 8.80 21.82
C ILE A 13 -5.72 7.63 20.83
N THR A 14 -4.51 7.20 20.47
CA THR A 14 -4.31 6.09 19.52
C THR A 14 -4.86 4.79 20.10
N TYR A 15 -4.55 4.50 21.36
CA TYR A 15 -5.05 3.31 22.04
C TYR A 15 -6.58 3.37 22.17
N GLY A 16 -7.12 4.51 22.59
CA GLY A 16 -8.56 4.72 22.75
C GLY A 16 -9.34 4.51 21.45
N ILE A 17 -8.89 5.08 20.33
CA ILE A 17 -9.55 4.90 19.02
C ILE A 17 -9.46 3.43 18.58
N ARG A 18 -8.28 2.81 18.70
CA ARG A 18 -8.05 1.42 18.23
C ARG A 18 -8.79 0.41 19.09
N SER A 19 -8.80 0.60 20.41
CA SER A 19 -9.54 -0.25 21.36
C SER A 19 -11.03 -0.02 21.28
N ALA A 20 -11.50 1.21 21.04
CA ALA A 20 -12.91 1.49 20.83
C ALA A 20 -13.42 0.73 19.59
N VAL A 21 -12.72 0.79 18.46
CA VAL A 21 -13.11 0.02 17.26
C VAL A 21 -13.11 -1.50 17.51
N PHE A 22 -12.13 -2.00 18.28
CA PHE A 22 -12.01 -3.43 18.57
C PHE A 22 -13.10 -3.94 19.52
N VAL A 23 -13.34 -3.23 20.64
CA VAL A 23 -14.35 -3.58 21.65
C VAL A 23 -15.77 -3.34 21.13
N PHE A 24 -15.98 -2.28 20.34
CA PHE A 24 -17.27 -2.01 19.71
C PHE A 24 -17.55 -3.03 18.60
N GLY A 25 -16.53 -3.58 17.93
CA GLY A 25 -16.70 -4.67 16.97
C GLY A 25 -17.14 -6.02 17.57
N GLU A 26 -17.00 -6.21 18.88
CA GLU A 26 -17.49 -7.40 19.60
C GLU A 26 -18.95 -7.27 20.04
N ARG A 27 -19.46 -6.03 20.25
CA ARG A 27 -20.85 -5.77 20.67
C ARG A 27 -21.77 -5.22 19.57
N LEU A 28 -21.23 -4.50 18.59
CA LEU A 28 -21.91 -4.25 17.32
C LEU A 28 -21.55 -5.41 16.40
N SER A 29 -22.47 -6.37 16.24
CA SER A 29 -22.47 -7.25 15.08
C SER A 29 -22.53 -6.36 13.83
N PHE A 30 -21.34 -5.99 13.31
CA PHE A 30 -21.25 -5.32 12.03
C PHE A 30 -22.05 -6.15 11.03
N PRO A 31 -22.98 -5.55 10.28
CA PRO A 31 -23.69 -6.27 9.23
C PRO A 31 -22.66 -7.00 8.37
N PRO A 32 -22.93 -8.22 7.90
CA PRO A 32 -21.95 -9.02 7.16
C PRO A 32 -21.32 -8.25 5.99
N ILE A 33 -22.07 -7.34 5.38
CA ILE A 33 -21.62 -6.38 4.36
C ILE A 33 -20.50 -5.44 4.83
N VAL A 34 -20.62 -4.86 6.04
CA VAL A 34 -19.63 -3.89 6.55
C VAL A 34 -18.34 -4.60 6.93
N ARG A 35 -18.45 -5.78 7.58
CA ARG A 35 -17.28 -6.61 7.91
C ARG A 35 -16.58 -7.11 6.65
N MET A 36 -17.33 -7.49 5.62
CA MET A 36 -16.79 -7.87 4.32
C MET A 36 -16.07 -6.68 3.67
N ALA A 37 -16.70 -5.50 3.62
CA ALA A 37 -16.10 -4.29 3.07
C ALA A 37 -14.79 -3.91 3.79
N LEU A 38 -14.77 -3.94 5.13
CA LEU A 38 -13.59 -3.65 5.95
C LEU A 38 -12.40 -4.57 5.65
N ASN A 39 -12.65 -5.85 5.35
CA ASN A 39 -11.58 -6.78 4.96
C ASN A 39 -10.98 -6.46 3.58
N PHE A 40 -11.76 -5.85 2.69
CA PHE A 40 -11.27 -5.42 1.37
C PHE A 40 -10.57 -4.06 1.39
N VAL A 41 -10.87 -3.19 2.37
CA VAL A 41 -10.22 -1.87 2.53
C VAL A 41 -8.70 -1.92 2.36
N PRO A 42 -7.93 -2.77 3.08
CA PRO A 42 -6.47 -2.75 2.97
C PRO A 42 -5.96 -3.05 1.56
N VAL A 43 -6.57 -4.02 0.86
CA VAL A 43 -6.16 -4.37 -0.50
C VAL A 43 -6.55 -3.28 -1.50
N THR A 44 -7.75 -2.72 -1.35
CA THR A 44 -8.28 -1.68 -2.24
C THR A 44 -7.51 -0.38 -2.08
N VAL A 45 -7.22 0.04 -0.84
CA VAL A 45 -6.44 1.24 -0.54
C VAL A 45 -5.02 1.10 -1.06
N LEU A 46 -4.36 -0.04 -0.81
CA LEU A 46 -3.01 -0.28 -1.30
C LEU A 46 -2.96 -0.21 -2.84
N THR A 47 -3.95 -0.81 -3.51
CA THR A 47 -4.07 -0.74 -4.97
C THR A 47 -4.33 0.69 -5.46
N ALA A 48 -5.25 1.41 -4.81
CA ALA A 48 -5.57 2.80 -5.14
C ALA A 48 -4.40 3.77 -4.92
N ILE A 49 -3.44 3.43 -4.05
CA ILE A 49 -2.23 4.20 -3.83
C ILE A 49 -1.15 3.83 -4.86
N ILE A 50 -0.91 2.53 -5.08
CA ILE A 50 0.17 2.04 -5.94
C ILE A 50 -0.09 2.35 -7.42
N VAL A 51 -1.31 2.15 -7.90
CA VAL A 51 -1.68 2.33 -9.32
C VAL A 51 -1.41 3.75 -9.83
N PRO A 52 -1.91 4.84 -9.20
CA PRO A 52 -1.59 6.18 -9.67
C PRO A 52 -0.10 6.50 -9.51
N MET A 53 0.57 6.00 -8.47
CA MET A 53 2.02 6.16 -8.32
C MET A 53 2.81 5.54 -9.48
N THR A 54 2.38 4.39 -10.01
CA THR A 54 3.06 3.73 -11.14
C THR A 54 2.68 4.33 -12.49
N PHE A 55 1.44 4.79 -12.67
CA PHE A 55 0.96 5.32 -13.96
C PHE A 55 1.21 6.82 -14.15
N ALA A 56 1.27 7.61 -13.07
CA ALA A 56 1.45 9.06 -13.11
C ALA A 56 2.34 9.56 -11.95
N PRO A 57 3.63 9.16 -11.90
CA PRO A 57 4.54 9.50 -10.80
C PRO A 57 4.73 11.01 -10.59
N HIS A 58 4.57 11.83 -11.65
CA HIS A 58 4.76 13.28 -11.60
C HIS A 58 3.46 14.10 -11.47
N GLY A 59 2.31 13.47 -11.23
CA GLY A 59 1.03 14.17 -11.02
C GLY A 59 0.45 14.85 -12.27
N GLY A 60 1.01 14.57 -13.46
CA GLY A 60 0.53 15.05 -14.76
C GLY A 60 -0.36 14.03 -15.51
N ALA A 61 -0.43 14.16 -16.84
CA ALA A 61 -1.11 13.19 -17.70
C ALA A 61 -0.47 11.78 -17.56
N ALA A 62 -1.23 10.73 -17.86
CA ALA A 62 -0.73 9.35 -17.83
C ALA A 62 0.52 9.25 -18.73
N GLU A 63 1.70 9.09 -18.10
CA GLU A 63 2.97 8.94 -18.82
C GLU A 63 3.07 7.50 -19.32
N LEU A 64 2.19 7.15 -20.26
CA LEU A 64 2.14 5.88 -20.98
C LEU A 64 3.24 5.84 -22.06
N THR A 65 4.46 6.20 -21.66
CA THR A 65 5.63 6.14 -22.53
C THR A 65 6.57 5.05 -22.01
N TRP A 66 7.22 4.34 -22.93
CA TRP A 66 8.25 3.33 -22.63
C TRP A 66 9.44 3.90 -21.85
N ARG A 67 9.49 5.23 -21.71
CA ARG A 67 10.47 5.94 -20.89
C ARG A 67 10.15 5.93 -19.39
N ASN A 68 8.95 5.52 -18.98
CA ASN A 68 8.62 5.42 -17.56
C ASN A 68 9.07 4.06 -17.00
N SER A 69 10.24 4.05 -16.36
CA SER A 69 10.84 2.87 -15.71
C SER A 69 9.91 2.24 -14.65
N GLN A 70 9.06 3.05 -14.01
CA GLN A 70 8.18 2.62 -12.94
C GLN A 70 7.00 1.78 -13.44
N LEU A 71 6.50 2.07 -14.65
CA LEU A 71 5.42 1.30 -15.28
C LEU A 71 5.90 -0.10 -15.69
N ILE A 72 7.09 -0.18 -16.27
CA ILE A 72 7.70 -1.44 -16.70
C ILE A 72 8.11 -2.29 -15.48
N ALA A 73 8.70 -1.67 -14.45
CA ALA A 73 9.02 -2.36 -13.21
C ALA A 73 7.75 -2.92 -12.53
N ALA A 74 6.64 -2.19 -12.54
CA ALA A 74 5.36 -2.66 -11.99
C ALA A 74 4.79 -3.85 -12.79
N ALA A 75 4.81 -3.79 -14.12
CA ALA A 75 4.38 -4.89 -14.98
C ALA A 75 5.22 -6.16 -14.73
N VAL A 76 6.54 -6.01 -14.65
CA VAL A 76 7.45 -7.12 -14.34
C VAL A 76 7.20 -7.66 -12.93
N ALA A 77 6.97 -6.80 -11.94
CA ALA A 77 6.63 -7.22 -10.58
C ALA A 77 5.38 -8.12 -10.56
N VAL A 78 4.34 -7.76 -11.32
CA VAL A 78 3.10 -8.55 -11.44
C VAL A 78 3.38 -9.91 -12.09
N VAL A 79 4.12 -9.95 -13.19
CA VAL A 79 4.47 -11.19 -13.90
C VAL A 79 5.29 -12.12 -13.00
N VAL A 80 6.34 -11.60 -12.36
CA VAL A 80 7.21 -12.38 -11.46
C VAL A 80 6.43 -12.86 -10.25
N CYS A 81 5.45 -12.09 -9.76
CA CYS A 81 4.60 -12.49 -8.64
C CYS A 81 3.70 -13.67 -9.00
N ALA A 82 3.06 -13.59 -10.16
CA ALA A 82 2.22 -14.66 -10.67
C ALA A 82 2.99 -15.98 -10.87
N VAL A 83 4.23 -15.90 -11.38
CA VAL A 83 5.06 -17.09 -11.67
C VAL A 83 5.71 -17.66 -10.42
N THR A 84 6.29 -16.80 -9.57
CA THR A 84 7.20 -17.25 -8.51
C THR A 84 6.49 -17.55 -7.19
N ARG A 85 5.33 -16.92 -6.93
CA ARG A 85 4.60 -16.94 -5.64
C ARG A 85 5.49 -16.69 -4.40
N LYS A 86 6.67 -16.09 -4.59
CA LYS A 86 7.69 -15.81 -3.55
C LYS A 86 7.89 -14.29 -3.45
N PRO A 87 7.37 -13.62 -2.41
CA PRO A 87 7.36 -12.16 -2.31
C PRO A 87 8.78 -11.56 -2.28
N LEU A 88 9.75 -12.26 -1.71
CA LEU A 88 11.15 -11.83 -1.69
C LEU A 88 11.77 -11.79 -3.08
N LEU A 89 11.51 -12.81 -3.90
CA LEU A 89 12.03 -12.86 -5.28
C LEU A 89 11.37 -11.82 -6.16
N THR A 90 10.07 -11.55 -5.99
CA THR A 90 9.40 -10.47 -6.71
C THR A 90 10.01 -9.11 -6.41
N ILE A 91 10.29 -8.81 -5.14
CA ILE A 91 10.89 -7.53 -4.74
C ILE A 91 12.29 -7.42 -5.34
N ALA A 92 13.12 -8.46 -5.23
CA ALA A 92 14.47 -8.45 -5.74
C ALA A 92 14.52 -8.26 -7.27
N VAL A 93 13.68 -8.99 -8.01
CA VAL A 93 13.66 -8.94 -9.48
C VAL A 93 13.07 -7.62 -9.98
N SER A 94 11.95 -7.15 -9.43
CA SER A 94 11.36 -5.88 -9.86
C SER A 94 12.25 -4.69 -9.54
N LEU A 95 12.96 -4.71 -8.41
CA LEU A 95 13.93 -3.68 -8.05
C LEU A 95 15.13 -3.69 -9.01
N ALA A 96 15.66 -4.87 -9.34
CA ALA A 96 16.75 -4.99 -10.32
C ALA A 96 16.33 -4.44 -11.69
N VAL A 97 15.12 -4.77 -12.17
CA VAL A 97 14.59 -4.26 -13.43
C VAL A 97 14.36 -2.75 -13.39
N PHE A 98 13.86 -2.22 -12.27
CA PHE A 98 13.72 -0.77 -12.09
C PHE A 98 15.06 -0.06 -12.22
N PHE A 99 16.11 -0.54 -11.54
CA PHE A 99 17.45 0.06 -11.61
C PHE A 99 18.06 -0.01 -13.00
N VAL A 100 17.94 -1.16 -13.68
CA VAL A 100 18.47 -1.34 -15.04
C VAL A 100 17.76 -0.42 -16.03
N TRP A 101 16.43 -0.30 -15.92
CA TRP A 101 15.65 0.57 -16.81
C TRP A 101 15.89 2.06 -16.51
N GLN A 102 16.08 2.42 -15.23
CA GLN A 102 16.46 3.77 -14.83
C GLN A 102 17.88 4.16 -15.31
N MET A 103 18.79 3.20 -15.49
CA MET A 103 20.11 3.49 -16.07
C MET A 103 20.11 3.61 -17.60
N ILE A 104 19.12 3.01 -18.26
CA ILE A 104 18.99 3.00 -19.73
C ILE A 104 18.24 4.22 -20.27
N VAL A 105 17.32 4.79 -19.48
CA VAL A 105 16.51 5.97 -19.79
C VAL A 105 17.10 7.22 -19.14
#